data_AF-A0A397JGA3-F1
#
_entry.id   AF-A0A397JGA3-F1
#
_cell.length_a   1.000
_cell.length_b   1.000
_cell.length_c   1.000
_cell.angle_alpha   90.00
_cell.angle_beta   90.00
_cell.angle_gamma   90.00
#
_symmetry.space_group_name_H-M   'P 1'
#
loop_
_entity.id
_entity.type
_entity.pdbx_description
1 polymer ?
#
loop_
_entity_poly.entity_id
_entity_poly.type
_entity_poly.pdbx_seq_one_letter_code
_entity_poly.pdbx_strand_id
1 'polypeptide(L)'
;MAYNMTEKMAETFAETFSENDNFTLLYQNFENQFMELLRMNPFTLFLQKQALEIEHLNKHFKDMEFKLESCVKHTDLEPFKSRITELEKENKRNQKEKESLISEIRDLQEENNELKNKTLRMTKEINQLQNTAKEFNEMKPQVINIESQIQQNIEDNIALEIRVNKLERVEAVREKFSVRINARKCSTDNSGFKKISKIHDKYKSPLTPDLEKKICDIIDLDSEYTRKNLLPAYGFFNSIKQFSDKFLQGEEIDENISLSTYLCDSSLNFWPGNVPGKLVKDLFPTSLKVKHTFAAYDFIIEQVSLYHELEEKAKNIS
;
A
#
# COMPACT_ATOMS: atom_id res chain seq x y z
N MET A 1 23.60 -94.04 93.78
CA MET A 1 23.52 -95.11 94.80
C MET A 1 24.09 -96.44 94.32
N ALA A 2 23.97 -96.83 93.04
CA ALA A 2 24.58 -98.06 92.52
C ALA A 2 26.13 -98.04 92.45
N TYR A 3 26.74 -96.87 92.23
CA TYR A 3 28.20 -96.74 92.11
C TYR A 3 28.98 -97.02 93.42
N ASN A 4 28.39 -96.72 94.59
CA ASN A 4 29.01 -96.96 95.89
C ASN A 4 28.95 -98.44 96.35
N MET A 5 28.11 -99.28 95.72
CA MET A 5 28.03 -100.72 96.03
C MET A 5 29.08 -101.51 95.25
N THR A 6 29.41 -101.10 94.02
CA THR A 6 30.42 -101.75 93.18
C THR A 6 31.84 -101.49 93.67
N GLU A 7 32.13 -100.29 94.16
CA GLU A 7 33.47 -99.92 94.67
C GLU A 7 33.79 -100.65 95.98
N LYS A 8 32.82 -100.76 96.90
CA LYS A 8 32.96 -101.55 98.13
C LYS A 8 33.10 -103.06 97.89
N MET A 9 32.42 -103.61 96.88
CA MET A 9 32.61 -105.02 96.52
C MET A 9 33.98 -105.27 95.88
N ALA A 10 34.47 -104.33 95.05
CA ALA A 10 35.79 -104.43 94.42
C ALA A 10 36.94 -104.32 95.45
N GLU A 11 36.85 -103.41 96.43
CA GLU A 11 37.86 -103.28 97.49
C GLU A 11 37.87 -104.49 98.43
N THR A 12 36.70 -105.05 98.79
CA THR A 12 36.62 -106.24 99.65
C THR A 12 37.12 -107.51 98.92
N PHE A 13 36.99 -107.55 97.58
CA PHE A 13 37.54 -108.65 96.76
C PHE A 13 39.05 -108.55 96.55
N ALA A 14 39.61 -107.35 96.49
CA ALA A 14 41.04 -107.14 96.24
C ALA A 14 41.91 -107.45 97.46
N GLU A 15 41.41 -107.26 98.70
CA GLU A 15 42.21 -107.51 99.92
C GLU A 15 42.26 -108.97 100.38
N THR A 16 41.41 -109.87 99.85
CA THR A 16 41.35 -111.29 100.27
C THR A 16 42.09 -112.27 99.36
N PHE A 17 42.59 -111.85 98.20
CA PHE A 17 43.10 -112.77 97.17
C PHE A 17 44.36 -112.27 96.49
N SER A 18 45.51 -112.36 97.18
CA SER A 18 46.81 -111.96 96.63
C SER A 18 47.74 -113.12 96.23
N GLU A 19 47.29 -114.36 96.10
CA GLU A 19 48.15 -115.48 95.67
C GLU A 19 47.36 -116.57 94.91
N ASN A 20 46.90 -116.30 93.68
CA ASN A 20 46.55 -117.40 92.75
C ASN A 20 46.45 -116.93 91.28
N ASP A 21 47.44 -117.27 90.45
CA ASP A 21 47.49 -116.97 89.01
C ASP A 21 46.29 -117.50 88.21
N ASN A 22 45.56 -118.48 88.76
CA ASN A 22 44.38 -119.06 88.13
C ASN A 22 43.17 -118.11 88.06
N PHE A 23 43.01 -117.16 88.99
CA PHE A 23 41.87 -116.23 88.96
C PHE A 23 42.03 -115.11 87.95
N THR A 24 43.25 -114.62 87.74
CA THR A 24 43.57 -113.63 86.69
C THR A 24 43.27 -114.18 85.31
N LEU A 25 43.65 -115.45 85.05
CA LEU A 25 43.32 -116.16 83.82
C LEU A 25 41.81 -116.37 83.65
N LEU A 26 41.09 -116.67 84.74
CA LEU A 26 39.63 -116.83 84.71
C LEU A 26 38.92 -115.50 84.40
N TYR A 27 39.38 -114.41 85.01
CA TYR A 27 38.83 -113.07 84.79
C TYR A 27 39.12 -112.58 83.36
N GLN A 28 40.34 -112.75 82.86
CA GLN A 28 40.68 -112.45 81.46
C GLN A 28 39.85 -113.30 80.49
N ASN A 29 39.61 -114.58 80.79
CA ASN A 29 38.78 -115.44 79.95
C ASN A 29 37.31 -114.99 79.97
N PHE A 30 36.78 -114.60 81.14
CA PHE A 30 35.43 -114.06 81.26
C PHE A 30 35.29 -112.71 80.55
N GLU A 31 36.26 -111.82 80.70
CA GLU A 31 36.31 -110.53 80.01
C GLU A 31 36.40 -110.73 78.49
N ASN A 32 37.23 -111.66 78.01
CA ASN A 32 37.30 -112.01 76.59
C ASN A 32 35.98 -112.58 76.06
N GLN A 33 35.33 -113.49 76.79
CA GLN A 33 34.03 -114.06 76.41
C GLN A 33 32.91 -113.03 76.44
N PHE A 34 32.91 -112.15 77.44
CA PHE A 34 31.96 -111.05 77.57
C PHE A 34 32.15 -110.04 76.44
N MET A 35 33.40 -109.68 76.09
CA MET A 35 33.72 -108.80 74.97
C MET A 35 33.37 -109.46 73.62
N GLU A 36 33.55 -110.78 73.47
CA GLU A 36 33.07 -111.54 72.30
C GLU A 36 31.53 -111.51 72.20
N LEU A 37 30.81 -111.72 73.30
CA LEU A 37 29.35 -111.60 73.33
C LEU A 37 28.87 -110.17 73.02
N LEU A 38 29.58 -109.15 73.51
CA LEU A 38 29.28 -107.76 73.19
C LEU A 38 29.59 -107.43 71.73
N ARG A 39 30.66 -107.98 71.14
CA ARG A 39 30.97 -107.84 69.71
C ARG A 39 29.93 -108.51 68.82
N MET A 40 29.36 -109.64 69.25
CA MET A 40 28.34 -110.38 68.51
C MET A 40 26.91 -109.89 68.82
N ASN A 41 26.74 -108.98 69.78
CA ASN A 41 25.44 -108.44 70.12
C ASN A 41 24.90 -107.59 68.95
N PRO A 42 23.69 -107.90 68.43
CA PRO A 42 23.11 -107.18 67.30
C PRO A 42 22.99 -105.67 67.51
N PHE A 43 22.77 -105.22 68.76
CA PHE A 43 22.70 -103.80 69.10
C PHE A 43 24.06 -103.12 69.01
N THR A 44 25.12 -103.78 69.48
CA THR A 44 26.50 -103.27 69.35
C THR A 44 26.91 -103.16 67.89
N LEU A 45 26.61 -104.17 67.07
CA LEU A 45 26.87 -104.16 65.63
C LEU A 45 26.10 -103.04 64.90
N PHE A 46 24.84 -102.81 65.29
CA PHE A 46 24.03 -101.70 64.76
C PHE A 46 24.64 -100.33 65.10
N LEU A 47 25.04 -100.12 66.35
CA LEU A 47 25.68 -98.87 66.78
C LEU A 47 27.04 -98.64 66.09
N GLN A 48 27.84 -99.69 65.92
CA GLN A 48 29.11 -99.61 65.16
C GLN A 48 28.86 -99.22 63.70
N LYS A 49 27.85 -99.79 63.04
CA LYS A 49 27.48 -99.44 61.67
C LYS A 49 27.04 -97.97 61.57
N GLN A 50 26.21 -97.50 62.50
CA GLN A 50 25.78 -96.09 62.57
C GLN A 50 26.97 -95.15 62.82
N ALA A 51 27.88 -95.50 63.73
CA ALA A 51 29.08 -94.71 63.99
C ALA A 51 29.97 -94.57 62.73
N LEU A 52 30.13 -95.66 61.97
CA LEU A 52 30.91 -95.67 60.72
C LEU A 52 30.24 -94.81 59.64
N GLU A 53 28.91 -94.86 59.52
CA GLU A 53 28.14 -94.04 58.57
C GLU A 53 28.24 -92.54 58.91
N ILE A 54 28.18 -92.19 60.19
CA ILE A 54 28.42 -90.82 60.68
C ILE A 54 29.84 -90.37 60.36
N GLU A 55 30.84 -91.23 60.54
CA GLU A 55 32.24 -90.92 60.22
C GLU A 55 32.42 -90.66 58.72
N HIS A 56 31.82 -91.49 57.86
CA HIS A 56 31.81 -91.30 56.41
C HIS A 56 31.14 -89.98 56.00
N LEU A 57 29.98 -89.65 56.58
CA LEU A 57 29.27 -88.40 56.32
C LEU A 57 30.09 -87.18 56.77
N ASN A 58 30.72 -87.25 57.95
CA ASN A 58 31.55 -86.17 58.48
C ASN A 58 32.78 -85.93 57.59
N LYS A 59 33.40 -87.01 57.09
CA LYS A 59 34.50 -86.91 56.11
C LYS A 59 34.03 -86.25 54.81
N HIS A 60 32.87 -86.65 54.29
CA HIS A 60 32.31 -86.06 53.08
C HIS A 60 31.96 -84.57 53.26
N PHE A 61 31.43 -84.18 54.42
CA PHE A 61 31.14 -82.78 54.74
C PHE A 61 32.42 -81.94 54.76
N LYS A 62 33.49 -82.42 55.41
CA LYS A 62 34.80 -81.74 55.42
C LYS A 62 35.39 -81.58 54.02
N ASP A 63 35.27 -82.60 53.17
CA ASP A 63 35.72 -82.52 51.77
C ASP A 63 34.91 -81.49 50.96
N MET A 64 33.60 -81.39 51.19
CA MET A 64 32.75 -80.38 50.56
C MET A 64 33.09 -78.98 51.05
N GLU A 65 33.26 -78.79 52.36
CA GLU A 65 33.65 -77.51 52.97
C GLU A 65 34.99 -77.04 52.41
N PHE A 66 35.98 -77.94 52.33
CA PHE A 66 37.29 -77.65 51.73
C PHE A 66 37.19 -77.27 50.25
N LYS A 67 36.39 -78.00 49.45
CA LYS A 67 36.16 -77.68 48.03
C LYS A 67 35.47 -76.32 47.85
N LEU A 68 34.51 -76.00 48.73
CA LEU A 68 33.76 -74.75 48.69
C LEU A 68 34.67 -73.57 49.08
N GLU A 69 35.45 -73.74 50.14
CA GLU A 69 36.43 -72.74 50.60
C GLU A 69 37.53 -72.51 49.55
N SER A 70 38.01 -73.58 48.89
CA SER A 70 38.94 -73.49 47.77
C SER A 70 38.32 -72.76 46.57
N CYS A 71 37.08 -73.09 46.18
CA CYS A 71 36.38 -72.36 45.11
C CYS A 71 36.25 -70.86 45.43
N VAL A 72 35.86 -70.50 46.65
CA VAL A 72 35.72 -69.10 47.06
C VAL A 72 37.08 -68.38 47.07
N LYS A 73 38.14 -69.04 47.54
CA LYS A 73 39.51 -68.47 47.55
C LYS A 73 40.10 -68.31 46.14
N HIS A 74 39.75 -69.19 45.19
CA HIS A 74 40.22 -69.11 43.81
C HIS A 74 39.34 -68.25 42.90
N THR A 75 38.19 -67.77 43.39
CA THR A 75 37.37 -66.82 42.65
C THR A 75 37.97 -65.42 42.81
N ASP A 76 38.81 -65.02 41.87
CA ASP A 76 39.40 -63.68 41.86
C ASP A 76 38.33 -62.63 41.49
N LEU A 77 37.84 -61.90 42.50
CA LEU A 77 36.85 -60.84 42.35
C LEU A 77 37.48 -59.46 42.10
N GLU A 78 38.80 -59.32 42.21
CA GLU A 78 39.49 -58.04 42.05
C GLU A 78 39.34 -57.41 40.66
N PRO A 79 39.34 -58.18 39.54
CA PRO A 79 39.05 -57.62 38.22
C PRO A 79 37.66 -56.99 38.13
N PHE A 80 36.66 -57.63 38.74
CA PHE A 80 35.29 -57.12 38.74
C PHE A 80 35.15 -55.85 39.60
N LYS A 81 35.75 -55.84 40.79
CA LYS A 81 35.79 -54.63 41.64
C LYS A 81 36.48 -53.48 40.93
N SER A 82 37.63 -53.75 40.30
CA SER A 82 38.37 -52.75 39.54
C SER A 82 37.51 -52.19 38.42
N ARG A 83 36.84 -53.06 37.64
CA ARG A 83 35.94 -52.66 36.56
C ARG A 83 34.76 -51.81 37.06
N ILE A 84 34.17 -52.15 38.21
CA ILE A 84 33.10 -51.36 38.83
C ILE A 84 33.62 -49.95 39.16
N THR A 85 34.79 -49.82 39.78
CA THR A 85 35.35 -48.50 40.13
C THR A 85 35.68 -47.66 38.91
N GLU A 86 36.13 -48.27 37.80
CA GLU A 86 36.35 -47.57 36.53
C GLU A 86 35.04 -47.04 35.96
N LEU A 87 34.01 -47.88 35.89
CA LEU A 87 32.68 -47.51 35.39
C LEU A 87 32.05 -46.40 36.24
N GLU A 88 32.21 -46.43 37.57
CA GLU A 88 31.75 -45.35 38.44
C GLU A 88 32.46 -44.02 38.16
N LYS A 89 33.77 -44.05 37.91
CA LYS A 89 34.55 -42.85 37.53
C LYS A 89 34.12 -42.32 36.17
N GLU A 90 33.88 -43.20 35.21
CA GLU A 90 33.40 -42.85 33.87
C GLU A 90 32.01 -42.21 33.95
N ASN A 91 31.08 -42.83 34.68
CA ASN A 91 29.73 -42.31 34.84
C ASN A 91 29.71 -40.93 35.51
N LYS A 92 30.59 -40.69 36.50
CA LYS A 92 30.76 -39.36 37.10
C LYS A 92 31.29 -38.31 36.11
N ARG A 93 32.16 -38.68 35.17
CA ARG A 93 32.63 -37.76 34.12
C ARG A 93 31.51 -37.42 33.14
N ASN A 94 30.80 -38.44 32.66
CA ASN A 94 29.69 -38.28 31.73
C ASN A 94 28.56 -37.43 32.34
N GLN A 95 28.32 -37.57 33.64
CA GLN A 95 27.33 -36.75 34.35
C GLN A 95 27.73 -35.26 34.38
N LYS A 96 29.01 -34.95 34.63
CA LYS A 96 29.50 -33.56 34.59
C LYS A 96 29.43 -32.97 33.19
N GLU A 97 29.80 -33.75 32.18
CA GLU A 97 29.71 -33.32 30.78
C GLU A 97 28.25 -33.04 30.37
N LYS A 98 27.33 -33.93 30.77
CA LYS A 98 25.88 -33.73 30.57
C LYS A 98 25.39 -32.43 31.23
N GLU A 99 25.82 -32.14 32.45
CA GLU A 99 25.45 -30.90 33.15
C GLU A 99 26.00 -29.65 32.43
N SER A 100 27.23 -29.72 31.92
CA SER A 100 27.83 -28.67 31.08
C SER A 100 27.01 -28.43 29.81
N LEU A 101 26.67 -29.50 29.09
CA LEU A 101 25.87 -29.41 27.85
C LEU A 101 24.46 -28.87 28.12
N ILE A 102 23.84 -29.24 29.25
CA ILE A 102 22.54 -28.69 29.65
C ILE A 102 22.62 -27.17 29.90
N SER A 103 23.72 -26.69 30.49
CA SER A 103 23.94 -25.26 30.66
C SER A 103 24.07 -24.55 29.31
N GLU A 104 24.89 -25.08 28.41
CA GLU A 104 25.10 -24.50 27.07
C GLU A 104 23.80 -24.47 26.25
N ILE A 105 22.98 -25.54 26.31
CA ILE A 105 21.67 -25.57 25.67
C ILE A 105 20.75 -24.47 26.22
N ARG A 106 20.80 -24.21 27.53
CA ARG A 106 19.99 -23.16 28.15
C ARG A 106 20.39 -21.78 27.64
N ASP A 107 21.69 -21.50 27.58
CA ASP A 107 22.22 -20.22 27.11
C ASP A 107 21.84 -19.98 25.64
N LEU A 108 21.97 -21.01 24.80
CA LEU A 108 21.55 -20.98 23.39
C LEU A 108 20.03 -20.79 23.22
N GLN A 109 19.22 -21.34 24.13
CA GLN A 109 17.77 -21.11 24.12
C GLN A 109 17.42 -19.67 24.48
N GLU A 110 18.13 -19.07 25.43
CA GLU A 110 17.95 -17.66 25.79
C GLU A 110 18.33 -16.73 24.64
N GLU A 111 19.49 -16.94 24.01
CA GLU A 111 19.92 -16.18 22.83
C GLU A 111 18.89 -16.30 21.68
N ASN A 112 18.39 -17.51 21.41
CA ASN A 112 17.35 -17.70 20.39
C ASN A 112 16.05 -16.94 20.70
N ASN A 113 15.66 -16.86 21.97
CA ASN A 113 14.48 -16.09 22.38
C ASN A 113 14.71 -14.58 22.17
N GLU A 114 15.90 -14.07 22.47
CA GLU A 114 16.26 -12.68 22.20
C GLU A 114 16.25 -12.37 20.69
N LEU A 115 16.84 -13.23 19.88
CA LEU A 115 16.84 -13.11 18.43
C LEU A 115 15.42 -13.15 17.86
N LYS A 116 14.55 -14.03 18.37
CA LYS A 116 13.14 -14.09 17.98
C LYS A 116 12.41 -12.78 18.30
N ASN A 117 12.65 -12.20 19.47
CA ASN A 117 12.08 -10.91 19.86
C ASN A 117 12.60 -9.75 19.00
N LYS A 118 13.89 -9.78 18.62
CA LYS A 118 14.48 -8.81 17.69
C LYS A 118 13.85 -8.91 16.30
N THR A 119 13.70 -10.12 15.77
CA THR A 119 13.04 -10.38 14.49
C THR A 119 11.60 -9.88 14.48
N LEU A 120 10.85 -10.08 15.58
CA LEU A 120 9.49 -9.56 15.70
C LEU A 120 9.45 -8.02 15.65
N ARG A 121 10.39 -7.34 16.31
CA ARG A 121 10.50 -5.88 16.25
C ARG A 121 10.81 -5.38 14.84
N MET A 122 11.82 -5.96 14.18
CA MET A 122 12.16 -5.60 12.79
C MET A 122 11.00 -5.84 11.83
N THR A 123 10.22 -6.92 12.02
CA THR A 123 9.03 -7.19 11.19
C THR A 123 7.98 -6.09 11.33
N LYS A 124 7.77 -5.57 12.55
CA LYS A 124 6.85 -4.44 12.78
C LYS A 124 7.32 -3.17 12.09
N GLU A 125 8.62 -2.86 12.19
CA GLU A 125 9.23 -1.69 11.53
C GLU A 125 9.12 -1.78 10.01
N ILE A 126 9.39 -2.96 9.43
CA ILE A 126 9.22 -3.20 7.99
C ILE A 126 7.78 -2.94 7.56
N ASN A 127 6.79 -3.44 8.30
CA ASN A 127 5.38 -3.22 7.97
C ASN A 127 5.00 -1.74 8.05
N GLN A 128 5.54 -0.99 9.02
CA GLN A 128 5.33 0.46 9.11
C GLN A 128 5.93 1.18 7.89
N LEU A 129 7.17 0.86 7.52
CA LEU A 129 7.82 1.43 6.35
C LEU A 129 7.08 1.11 5.05
N GLN A 130 6.54 -0.11 4.92
CA GLN A 130 5.72 -0.49 3.78
C GLN A 130 4.43 0.34 3.68
N ASN A 131 3.78 0.61 4.82
CA ASN A 131 2.59 1.47 4.85
C ASN A 131 2.94 2.91 4.45
N THR A 132 4.02 3.47 4.99
CA THR A 132 4.49 4.82 4.61
C THR A 132 4.87 4.89 3.12
N ALA A 133 5.52 3.85 2.59
CA ALA A 133 5.82 3.77 1.15
C ALA A 133 4.55 3.72 0.30
N LYS A 134 3.51 3.04 0.77
CA LYS A 134 2.20 3.01 0.11
C LYS A 134 1.55 4.40 0.10
N GLU A 135 1.53 5.10 1.23
CA GLU A 135 1.03 6.48 1.32
C GLU A 135 1.77 7.42 0.35
N PHE A 136 3.10 7.29 0.26
CA PHE A 136 3.90 8.07 -0.68
C PHE A 136 3.51 7.80 -2.14
N ASN A 137 3.28 6.54 -2.49
CA ASN A 137 2.84 6.15 -3.83
C ASN A 137 1.44 6.69 -4.16
N GLU A 138 0.54 6.79 -3.17
CA GLU A 138 -0.79 7.38 -3.33
C GLU A 138 -0.74 8.91 -3.50
N MET A 139 0.24 9.59 -2.89
CA MET A 139 0.44 11.04 -3.07
C MET A 139 1.07 11.41 -4.42
N LYS A 140 1.93 10.55 -4.97
CA LYS A 140 2.63 10.80 -6.24
C LYS A 140 1.73 11.25 -7.41
N PRO A 141 0.60 10.59 -7.73
CA PRO A 141 -0.28 11.04 -8.80
C PRO A 141 -0.95 12.40 -8.50
N GLN A 142 -1.20 12.73 -7.23
CA GLN A 142 -1.76 14.02 -6.84
C GLN A 142 -0.76 15.15 -7.14
N VAL A 143 0.52 14.93 -6.82
CA VAL A 143 1.60 15.87 -7.14
C VAL A 143 1.70 16.09 -8.65
N ILE A 144 1.72 15.02 -9.44
CA ILE A 144 1.76 15.12 -10.92
C ILE A 144 0.56 15.92 -11.46
N ASN A 145 -0.63 15.71 -10.90
CA ASN A 145 -1.82 16.46 -11.30
C ASN A 145 -1.68 17.95 -10.96
N ILE A 146 -1.19 18.29 -9.77
CA ILE A 146 -0.95 19.68 -9.35
C ILE A 146 0.11 20.33 -10.26
N GLU A 147 1.20 19.64 -10.56
CA GLU A 147 2.23 20.13 -11.49
C GLU A 147 1.64 20.43 -12.87
N SER A 148 0.79 19.54 -13.40
CA SER A 148 0.09 19.78 -14.66
C SER A 148 -0.83 21.00 -14.61
N GLN A 149 -1.55 21.20 -13.50
CA GLN A 149 -2.41 22.37 -13.32
C GLN A 149 -1.62 23.68 -13.23
N ILE A 150 -0.49 23.67 -12.52
CA ILE A 150 0.40 24.83 -12.44
C ILE A 150 0.93 25.18 -13.84
N GLN A 151 1.35 24.18 -14.62
CA GLN A 151 1.84 24.39 -15.96
C GLN A 151 0.78 25.01 -16.88
N GLN A 152 -0.46 24.52 -16.82
CA GLN A 152 -1.58 25.10 -17.58
C GLN A 152 -1.82 26.57 -17.20
N ASN A 153 -1.84 26.86 -15.90
CA ASN A 153 -2.06 28.23 -15.42
C ASN A 153 -0.93 29.19 -15.85
N ILE A 154 0.31 28.71 -15.96
CA ILE A 154 1.44 29.50 -16.49
C ILE A 154 1.19 29.83 -17.97
N GLU A 155 0.77 28.86 -18.77
CA GLU A 155 0.47 29.07 -20.20
C GLU A 155 -0.68 30.05 -20.40
N ASP A 156 -1.74 29.93 -19.61
CA ASP A 156 -2.88 30.83 -19.65
C ASP A 156 -2.48 32.27 -19.27
N ASN A 157 -1.62 32.43 -18.24
CA ASN A 157 -1.10 33.74 -17.84
C ASN A 157 -0.25 34.39 -18.93
N ILE A 158 0.62 33.62 -19.60
CA ILE A 158 1.40 34.13 -20.74
C ILE A 158 0.47 34.60 -21.87
N ALA A 159 -0.58 33.83 -22.17
CA ALA A 159 -1.57 34.19 -23.18
C ALA A 159 -2.32 35.49 -22.82
N LEU A 160 -2.68 35.66 -21.55
CA LEU A 160 -3.30 36.89 -21.05
C LEU A 160 -2.35 38.09 -21.15
N GLU A 161 -1.08 37.95 -20.78
CA GLU A 161 -0.09 39.02 -20.89
C GLU A 161 0.11 39.48 -22.34
N ILE A 162 0.14 38.54 -23.29
CA ILE A 162 0.17 38.86 -24.72
C ILE A 162 -1.09 39.65 -25.13
N ARG A 163 -2.27 39.28 -24.62
CA ARG A 163 -3.53 39.98 -24.93
C ARG A 163 -3.56 41.39 -24.35
N VAL A 164 -3.10 41.58 -23.11
CA VAL A 164 -2.97 42.90 -22.46
C VAL A 164 -2.03 43.80 -23.26
N ASN A 165 -0.83 43.31 -23.60
CA ASN A 165 0.12 44.04 -24.44
C ASN A 165 -0.46 44.45 -25.80
N LYS A 166 -1.29 43.61 -26.41
CA LYS A 166 -2.00 43.97 -27.65
C LYS A 166 -3.04 45.08 -27.42
N LEU A 167 -3.79 45.03 -26.32
CA LEU A 167 -4.78 46.04 -25.97
C LEU A 167 -4.12 47.39 -25.70
N GLU A 168 -3.02 47.45 -24.96
CA GLU A 168 -2.26 48.69 -24.72
C GLU A 168 -1.80 49.34 -26.03
N ARG A 169 -1.37 48.53 -27.01
CA ARG A 169 -1.02 49.04 -28.35
C ARG A 169 -2.24 49.63 -29.08
N VAL A 170 -3.39 48.96 -28.98
CA VAL A 170 -4.65 49.45 -29.58
C VAL A 170 -5.09 50.76 -28.92
N GLU A 171 -4.97 50.86 -27.60
CA GLU A 171 -5.30 52.06 -26.83
C GLU A 171 -4.38 53.23 -27.21
N ALA A 172 -3.07 52.99 -27.31
CA ALA A 172 -2.13 54.00 -27.79
C ALA A 172 -2.45 54.48 -29.22
N VAL A 173 -2.95 53.60 -30.10
CA VAL A 173 -3.43 53.98 -31.43
C VAL A 173 -4.72 54.80 -31.32
N ARG A 174 -5.67 54.41 -30.46
CA ARG A 174 -6.93 55.12 -30.22
C ARG A 174 -6.70 56.52 -29.66
N GLU A 175 -5.75 56.70 -28.74
CA GLU A 175 -5.37 58.01 -28.22
C GLU A 175 -4.76 58.89 -29.32
N LYS A 176 -3.83 58.37 -30.12
CA LYS A 176 -3.27 59.10 -31.28
C LYS A 176 -4.36 59.50 -32.27
N PHE A 177 -5.34 58.63 -32.50
CA PHE A 177 -6.49 58.92 -33.36
C PHE A 177 -7.43 59.96 -32.73
N SER A 178 -7.66 59.90 -31.42
CA SER A 178 -8.48 60.85 -30.66
C SER A 178 -7.84 62.24 -30.63
N VAL A 179 -6.52 62.33 -30.46
CA VAL A 179 -5.76 63.58 -30.58
C VAL A 179 -5.87 64.14 -32.01
N ARG A 180 -5.77 63.30 -33.05
CA ARG A 180 -6.00 63.73 -34.44
C ARG A 180 -7.44 64.18 -34.71
N ILE A 181 -8.43 63.54 -34.10
CA ILE A 181 -9.83 63.97 -34.18
C ILE A 181 -10.03 65.30 -33.43
N ASN A 182 -9.44 65.48 -32.27
CA ASN A 182 -9.52 66.73 -31.50
C ASN A 182 -8.77 67.89 -32.18
N ALA A 183 -7.64 67.63 -32.83
CA ALA A 183 -6.96 68.60 -33.70
C ALA A 183 -7.80 68.96 -34.95
N ARG A 184 -8.70 68.08 -35.38
CA ARG A 184 -9.72 68.35 -36.41
C ARG A 184 -11.03 68.92 -35.86
N LYS A 185 -11.20 69.02 -34.53
CA LYS A 185 -12.36 69.62 -33.85
C LYS A 185 -12.20 71.13 -33.55
N CYS A 186 -11.18 71.80 -34.10
CA CYS A 186 -11.32 73.20 -34.51
C CYS A 186 -12.01 73.26 -35.88
N SER A 187 -13.18 72.62 -35.99
CA SER A 187 -14.10 72.67 -37.13
C SER A 187 -15.30 71.79 -36.76
N THR A 188 -16.24 72.44 -36.06
CA THR A 188 -17.68 72.16 -35.97
C THR A 188 -18.24 70.74 -35.78
N ASP A 189 -19.08 70.69 -34.73
CA ASP A 189 -20.36 69.99 -34.59
C ASP A 189 -20.45 68.63 -33.87
N ASN A 190 -21.22 68.71 -32.77
CA ASN A 190 -21.75 67.67 -31.91
C ASN A 190 -22.82 66.83 -32.62
N SER A 191 -22.62 65.51 -32.63
CA SER A 191 -23.59 64.39 -32.59
C SER A 191 -22.96 63.22 -33.37
N GLY A 192 -22.84 62.05 -32.74
CA GLY A 192 -22.13 60.88 -33.30
C GLY A 192 -22.69 60.37 -34.64
N PHE A 193 -23.85 60.87 -35.06
CA PHE A 193 -24.43 60.67 -36.37
C PHE A 193 -24.56 62.03 -37.06
N LYS A 194 -23.59 62.36 -37.93
CA LYS A 194 -23.70 63.55 -38.78
C LYS A 194 -24.95 63.42 -39.65
N LYS A 195 -25.99 64.21 -39.36
CA LYS A 195 -27.24 64.26 -40.14
C LYS A 195 -26.92 64.45 -41.63
N ILE A 196 -27.71 63.80 -42.49
CA ILE A 196 -27.72 64.11 -43.93
C ILE A 196 -27.97 65.62 -44.09
N SER A 197 -27.14 66.25 -44.92
CA SER A 197 -27.23 67.66 -45.33
C SER A 197 -28.61 67.97 -45.94
N LYS A 198 -29.06 69.24 -45.97
CA LYS A 198 -30.42 69.60 -46.44
C LYS A 198 -30.66 69.15 -47.90
N ILE A 199 -31.28 67.99 -48.09
CA ILE A 199 -31.69 67.46 -49.41
C ILE A 199 -33.12 67.86 -49.76
N HIS A 200 -33.40 67.90 -51.08
CA HIS A 200 -34.71 68.24 -51.63
C HIS A 200 -35.80 67.27 -51.17
N ASP A 201 -37.03 67.76 -50.98
CA ASP A 201 -38.13 66.99 -50.39
C ASP A 201 -38.57 65.78 -51.23
N LYS A 202 -38.30 65.81 -52.54
CA LYS A 202 -38.53 64.68 -53.46
C LYS A 202 -37.75 63.41 -53.07
N TYR A 203 -36.66 63.54 -52.29
CA TYR A 203 -35.86 62.42 -51.78
C TYR A 203 -36.20 61.99 -50.35
N LYS A 204 -37.34 62.47 -49.82
CA LYS A 204 -37.84 62.19 -48.46
C LYS A 204 -39.15 61.41 -48.46
N SER A 205 -39.41 60.63 -49.52
CA SER A 205 -40.58 59.75 -49.54
C SER A 205 -40.47 58.71 -48.41
N PRO A 206 -41.56 58.45 -47.66
CA PRO A 206 -41.54 57.49 -46.57
C PRO A 206 -41.29 56.06 -47.08
N LEU A 207 -40.75 55.21 -46.21
CA LEU A 207 -40.68 53.78 -46.48
C LEU A 207 -42.07 53.16 -46.32
N THR A 208 -42.32 52.10 -47.08
CA THR A 208 -43.49 51.24 -46.83
C THR A 208 -43.10 50.17 -45.81
N PRO A 209 -44.04 49.64 -45.01
CA PRO A 209 -43.74 48.60 -44.02
C PRO A 209 -43.02 47.37 -44.63
N ASP A 210 -43.35 47.02 -45.87
CA ASP A 210 -42.68 45.94 -46.61
C ASP A 210 -41.21 46.25 -46.92
N LEU A 211 -40.87 47.51 -47.18
CA LEU A 211 -39.48 47.95 -47.40
C LEU A 211 -38.70 48.02 -46.10
N GLU A 212 -39.31 48.48 -45.02
CA GLU A 212 -38.70 48.49 -43.68
C GLU A 212 -38.31 47.08 -43.26
N LYS A 213 -39.23 46.12 -43.41
CA LYS A 213 -38.96 44.71 -43.13
C LYS A 213 -37.79 44.16 -43.97
N LYS A 214 -37.78 44.45 -45.27
CA LYS A 214 -36.67 44.04 -46.16
C LYS A 214 -35.33 44.63 -45.75
N ILE A 215 -35.31 45.85 -45.22
CA ILE A 215 -34.09 46.47 -44.69
C ILE A 215 -33.67 45.76 -43.40
N CYS A 216 -34.59 45.49 -42.47
CA CYS A 216 -34.27 44.76 -41.25
C CYS A 216 -33.73 43.34 -41.49
N ASP A 217 -34.28 42.62 -42.47
CA ASP A 217 -33.90 41.24 -42.76
C ASP A 217 -32.46 41.12 -43.32
N ILE A 218 -31.89 42.20 -43.85
CA ILE A 218 -30.56 42.19 -44.49
C ILE A 218 -29.49 42.91 -43.68
N ILE A 219 -29.82 43.57 -42.57
CA ILE A 219 -28.85 44.33 -41.77
C ILE A 219 -28.35 43.56 -40.55
N ASP A 220 -27.05 43.68 -40.29
CA ASP A 220 -26.42 43.32 -39.03
C ASP A 220 -26.33 44.55 -38.13
N LEU A 221 -27.06 44.50 -37.01
CA LEU A 221 -27.10 45.57 -36.01
C LEU A 221 -25.94 45.47 -35.01
N ASP A 222 -25.17 44.38 -35.01
CA ASP A 222 -24.00 44.22 -34.16
C ASP A 222 -22.87 45.18 -34.58
N SER A 223 -22.39 45.96 -33.61
CA SER A 223 -21.26 46.87 -33.79
C SER A 223 -19.95 46.16 -34.17
N GLU A 224 -19.78 44.89 -33.81
CA GLU A 224 -18.60 44.08 -34.15
C GLU A 224 -18.72 43.43 -35.54
N TYR A 225 -19.88 43.54 -36.19
CA TYR A 225 -20.17 42.92 -37.49
C TYR A 225 -19.83 41.42 -37.50
N THR A 226 -20.38 40.71 -36.50
CA THR A 226 -20.13 39.27 -36.33
C THR A 226 -20.85 38.44 -37.39
N ARG A 227 -21.99 38.91 -37.92
CA ARG A 227 -22.78 38.20 -38.94
C ARG A 227 -22.37 38.62 -40.34
N LYS A 228 -21.21 38.11 -40.77
CA LYS A 228 -20.60 38.37 -42.10
C LYS A 228 -21.42 37.91 -43.31
N ASN A 229 -22.63 37.40 -43.10
CA ASN A 229 -23.63 37.03 -44.10
C ASN A 229 -24.74 38.09 -44.27
N LEU A 230 -24.77 39.14 -43.45
CA LEU A 230 -25.68 40.28 -43.54
C LEU A 230 -24.88 41.56 -43.83
N LEU A 231 -25.54 42.69 -44.12
CA LEU A 231 -24.88 43.98 -44.35
C LEU A 231 -24.72 44.75 -43.04
N PRO A 232 -23.55 45.31 -42.70
CA PRO A 232 -23.40 46.05 -41.45
C PRO A 232 -24.27 47.31 -41.48
N ALA A 233 -25.14 47.49 -40.48
CA ALA A 233 -26.02 48.65 -40.39
C ALA A 233 -25.23 49.97 -40.41
N TYR A 234 -24.09 50.00 -39.72
CA TYR A 234 -23.13 51.11 -39.74
C TYR A 234 -22.52 51.39 -41.12
N GLY A 235 -22.26 50.35 -41.92
CA GLY A 235 -21.84 50.53 -43.31
C GLY A 235 -22.98 51.05 -44.18
N PHE A 236 -24.19 50.56 -43.93
CA PHE A 236 -25.37 50.88 -44.73
C PHE A 236 -25.74 52.36 -44.62
N PHE A 237 -26.04 52.90 -43.44
CA PHE A 237 -26.45 54.31 -43.36
C PHE A 237 -25.31 55.27 -43.77
N ASN A 238 -24.05 54.88 -43.55
CA ASN A 238 -22.90 55.67 -44.02
C ASN A 238 -22.79 55.67 -45.55
N SER A 239 -23.09 54.55 -46.21
CA SER A 239 -23.13 54.49 -47.67
C SER A 239 -24.23 55.40 -48.23
N ILE A 240 -25.43 55.39 -47.63
CA ILE A 240 -26.55 56.26 -47.99
C ILE A 240 -26.16 57.73 -47.80
N LYS A 241 -25.50 58.06 -46.69
CA LYS A 241 -25.05 59.42 -46.42
C LYS A 241 -24.02 59.88 -47.45
N GLN A 242 -23.01 59.06 -47.76
CA GLN A 242 -22.01 59.40 -48.78
C GLN A 242 -22.64 59.59 -50.16
N PHE A 243 -23.60 58.72 -50.52
CA PHE A 243 -24.40 58.90 -51.72
C PHE A 243 -25.14 60.25 -51.70
N SER A 244 -25.84 60.55 -50.61
CA SER A 244 -26.58 61.81 -50.45
C SER A 244 -25.68 63.05 -50.56
N ASP A 245 -24.53 63.04 -49.89
CA ASP A 245 -23.59 64.16 -49.88
C ASP A 245 -22.92 64.35 -51.26
N LYS A 246 -22.69 63.25 -52.00
CA LYS A 246 -22.03 63.30 -53.31
C LYS A 246 -22.97 63.66 -54.45
N PHE A 247 -24.20 63.18 -54.41
CA PHE A 247 -25.08 63.14 -55.57
C PHE A 247 -26.37 63.97 -55.40
N LEU A 248 -26.84 64.17 -54.17
CA LEU A 248 -28.11 64.87 -53.91
C LEU A 248 -27.94 66.35 -53.54
N GLN A 249 -26.70 66.87 -53.54
CA GLN A 249 -26.40 68.28 -53.22
C GLN A 249 -26.47 69.24 -54.42
N GLY A 250 -26.41 68.74 -55.65
CA GLY A 250 -26.31 69.61 -56.83
C GLY A 250 -26.83 69.05 -58.15
N GLU A 251 -27.01 67.73 -58.27
CA GLU A 251 -27.50 67.10 -59.52
C GLU A 251 -28.97 66.67 -59.42
N GLU A 252 -29.70 66.87 -60.52
CA GLU A 252 -31.09 66.45 -60.63
C GLU A 252 -31.15 64.96 -60.98
N ILE A 253 -31.05 64.12 -59.96
CA ILE A 253 -31.18 62.67 -60.09
C ILE A 253 -32.66 62.28 -60.15
N ASP A 254 -32.99 61.35 -61.04
CA ASP A 254 -34.32 60.75 -61.08
C ASP A 254 -34.59 59.94 -59.81
N GLU A 255 -35.58 60.40 -59.06
CA GLU A 255 -36.03 59.86 -57.79
C GLU A 255 -36.57 58.42 -57.88
N ASN A 256 -36.93 57.95 -59.09
CA ASN A 256 -37.48 56.62 -59.32
C ASN A 256 -36.43 55.53 -59.59
N ILE A 257 -35.16 55.91 -59.75
CA ILE A 257 -34.05 54.97 -59.93
C ILE A 257 -33.79 54.21 -58.63
N SER A 258 -33.38 52.94 -58.74
CA SER A 258 -32.96 52.13 -57.61
C SER A 258 -31.66 52.66 -56.99
N LEU A 259 -31.62 52.78 -55.66
CA LEU A 259 -30.38 53.09 -54.93
C LEU A 259 -29.30 52.04 -55.16
N SER A 260 -29.68 50.79 -55.49
CA SER A 260 -28.74 49.72 -55.79
C SER A 260 -27.81 50.08 -56.96
N THR A 261 -28.27 50.87 -57.94
CA THR A 261 -27.46 51.30 -59.08
C THR A 261 -26.22 52.07 -58.65
N TYR A 262 -26.33 52.84 -57.56
CA TYR A 262 -25.24 53.66 -57.04
C TYR A 262 -24.51 52.95 -55.89
N LEU A 263 -25.26 52.42 -54.93
CA LEU A 263 -24.67 51.83 -53.72
C LEU A 263 -24.02 50.46 -53.97
N CYS A 264 -24.41 49.73 -55.01
CA CYS A 264 -23.76 48.46 -55.36
C CYS A 264 -22.62 48.63 -56.39
N ASP A 265 -22.38 49.85 -56.90
CA ASP A 265 -21.28 50.09 -57.82
C ASP A 265 -19.95 50.12 -57.06
N SER A 266 -19.13 49.09 -57.29
CA SER A 266 -17.79 48.98 -56.72
C SER A 266 -16.86 50.12 -57.12
N SER A 267 -17.14 50.85 -58.21
CA SER A 267 -16.34 52.01 -58.61
C SER A 267 -16.49 53.22 -57.67
N LEU A 268 -17.64 53.32 -56.98
CA LEU A 268 -17.98 54.44 -56.12
C LEU A 268 -17.49 54.27 -54.67
N ASN A 269 -17.07 53.05 -54.29
CA ASN A 269 -16.42 52.73 -53.01
C ASN A 269 -17.15 53.26 -51.75
N PHE A 270 -18.49 53.19 -51.74
CA PHE A 270 -19.28 53.67 -50.59
C PHE A 270 -19.26 52.77 -49.36
N TRP A 271 -18.99 51.48 -49.56
CA TRP A 271 -18.98 50.48 -48.48
C TRP A 271 -17.58 50.32 -47.88
N PRO A 272 -17.49 49.98 -46.58
CA PRO A 272 -16.21 49.74 -45.94
C PRO A 272 -15.56 48.47 -46.51
N GLY A 273 -14.22 48.44 -46.57
CA GLY A 273 -13.47 47.37 -47.26
C GLY A 273 -13.62 45.96 -46.65
N ASN A 274 -14.22 45.85 -45.47
CA ASN A 274 -14.59 44.58 -44.84
C ASN A 274 -15.91 43.99 -45.36
N VAL A 275 -16.67 44.72 -46.19
CA VAL A 275 -17.91 44.25 -46.81
C VAL A 275 -17.62 43.85 -48.27
N PRO A 276 -17.74 42.55 -48.63
CA PRO A 276 -17.52 42.11 -50.00
C PRO A 276 -18.56 42.74 -50.96
N GLY A 277 -18.11 43.34 -52.07
CA GLY A 277 -19.02 43.97 -53.03
C GLY A 277 -20.08 43.01 -53.63
N LYS A 278 -19.76 41.70 -53.72
CA LYS A 278 -20.74 40.66 -54.12
C LYS A 278 -21.89 40.56 -53.10
N LEU A 279 -21.59 40.61 -51.81
CA LEU A 279 -22.59 40.54 -50.74
C LEU A 279 -23.56 41.72 -50.81
N VAL A 280 -23.04 42.93 -51.06
CA VAL A 280 -23.87 44.12 -51.26
C VAL A 280 -24.82 43.92 -52.44
N LYS A 281 -24.30 43.48 -53.58
CA LYS A 281 -25.11 43.29 -54.79
C LYS A 281 -26.21 42.24 -54.60
N ASP A 282 -25.93 41.18 -53.84
CA ASP A 282 -26.87 40.07 -53.65
C ASP A 282 -27.96 40.40 -52.62
N LEU A 283 -27.66 41.20 -51.59
CA LEU A 283 -28.59 41.51 -50.49
C LEU A 283 -29.33 42.85 -50.65
N PHE A 284 -28.77 43.81 -51.40
CA PHE A 284 -29.34 45.16 -51.44
C PHE A 284 -30.72 45.18 -52.13
N PRO A 285 -31.75 45.80 -51.51
CA PRO A 285 -33.10 45.74 -52.01
C PRO A 285 -33.24 46.63 -53.25
N THR A 286 -33.47 46.01 -54.41
CA THR A 286 -33.71 46.70 -55.69
C THR A 286 -34.99 47.53 -55.70
N SER A 287 -35.90 47.28 -54.75
CA SER A 287 -37.12 48.07 -54.54
C SER A 287 -36.86 49.40 -53.82
N LEU A 288 -35.68 49.60 -53.24
CA LEU A 288 -35.31 50.83 -52.55
C LEU A 288 -34.80 51.87 -53.56
N LYS A 289 -35.62 52.91 -53.78
CA LYS A 289 -35.38 53.98 -54.75
C LYS A 289 -34.71 55.22 -54.15
N VAL A 290 -34.14 56.07 -54.99
CA VAL A 290 -33.52 57.35 -54.60
C VAL A 290 -34.50 58.24 -53.83
N LYS A 291 -35.80 58.19 -54.15
CA LYS A 291 -36.83 58.92 -53.38
C LYS A 291 -36.92 58.55 -51.89
N HIS A 292 -36.46 57.36 -51.49
CA HIS A 292 -36.49 56.87 -50.11
C HIS A 292 -35.19 57.14 -49.34
N THR A 293 -34.21 57.83 -49.93
CA THR A 293 -32.85 57.99 -49.36
C THR A 293 -32.88 58.51 -47.93
N PHE A 294 -33.66 59.56 -47.66
CA PHE A 294 -33.75 60.13 -46.31
C PHE A 294 -34.40 59.17 -45.32
N ALA A 295 -35.56 58.61 -45.68
CA ALA A 295 -36.32 57.72 -44.81
C ALA A 295 -35.56 56.44 -44.49
N ALA A 296 -34.81 55.89 -45.46
CA ALA A 296 -33.94 54.73 -45.24
C ALA A 296 -32.76 55.03 -44.32
N TYR A 297 -32.15 56.21 -44.46
CA TYR A 297 -31.07 56.65 -43.56
C TYR A 297 -31.56 56.79 -42.11
N ASP A 298 -32.69 57.48 -41.92
CA ASP A 298 -33.26 57.75 -40.60
C ASP A 298 -33.68 56.43 -39.93
N PHE A 299 -34.41 55.58 -40.66
CA PHE A 299 -34.86 54.28 -40.17
C PHE A 299 -33.71 53.39 -39.71
N ILE A 300 -32.62 53.27 -40.48
CA ILE A 300 -31.48 52.42 -40.09
C ILE A 300 -30.80 52.96 -38.82
N ILE A 301 -30.68 54.28 -38.68
CA ILE A 301 -30.12 54.90 -37.48
C ILE A 301 -31.00 54.60 -36.26
N GLU A 302 -32.32 54.73 -36.40
CA GLU A 302 -33.27 54.40 -35.33
C GLU A 302 -33.13 52.93 -34.90
N GLN A 303 -33.02 51.99 -35.85
CA GLN A 303 -32.83 50.57 -35.52
C GLN A 303 -31.52 50.31 -34.76
N VAL A 304 -30.43 50.96 -35.17
CA VAL A 304 -29.12 50.86 -34.49
C VAL A 304 -29.21 51.44 -33.08
N SER A 305 -29.85 52.60 -32.90
CA SER A 305 -30.04 53.20 -31.57
C SER A 305 -30.88 52.32 -30.64
N LEU A 306 -32.01 51.78 -31.11
CA LEU A 306 -32.86 50.88 -30.34
C LEU A 306 -32.12 49.60 -29.93
N TYR A 307 -31.33 49.02 -30.84
CA TYR A 307 -30.55 47.81 -30.55
C TYR A 307 -29.51 48.05 -29.45
N HIS A 308 -28.79 49.17 -29.49
CA HIS A 308 -27.80 49.52 -28.46
C HIS A 308 -28.43 49.73 -27.08
N GLU A 309 -29.58 50.39 -27.00
CA GLU A 309 -30.30 50.56 -25.72
C GLU A 309 -30.75 49.22 -25.11
N LEU A 310 -31.14 48.25 -25.95
CA LEU A 310 -31.53 46.91 -25.51
C LEU A 310 -30.32 46.10 -25.03
N GLU A 311 -29.18 46.17 -25.73
CA GLU A 311 -27.95 45.52 -25.29
C GLU A 311 -27.42 46.06 -23.96
N GLU A 312 -27.45 47.37 -23.75
CA GLU A 312 -27.01 47.97 -22.48
C GLU A 312 -27.93 47.59 -21.31
N LYS A 313 -29.25 47.52 -21.54
CA LYS A 313 -30.20 47.01 -20.54
C LYS A 313 -29.95 45.54 -20.21
N ALA A 314 -29.64 44.71 -21.20
CA ALA A 314 -29.34 43.29 -20.98
C ALA A 314 -28.04 43.07 -20.19
N LYS A 315 -27.02 43.89 -20.42
CA LYS A 315 -25.73 43.84 -19.69
C LYS A 315 -25.84 44.30 -18.23
N ASN A 316 -26.81 45.16 -17.91
CA ASN A 316 -27.02 45.67 -16.54
C ASN A 316 -27.95 44.79 -15.68
N ILE A 317 -28.55 43.74 -16.24
CA ILE A 317 -29.45 42.80 -15.54
C ILE A 317 -28.74 41.46 -15.22
N SER A 318 -27.58 41.19 -15.84
CA SER A 318 -26.75 39.99 -15.62
C SER A 318 -25.62 40.23 -14.63
#